data_AF-U5MN53-F1
#
_entry.id   AF-U5MN53-F1
#
_cell.length_a   1.000
_cell.length_b   1.000
_cell.length_c   1.000
_cell.angle_alpha   90.00
_cell.angle_beta   90.00
_cell.angle_gamma   90.00
#
_symmetry.space_group_name_H-M   'P 1'
#
loop_
_entity.id
_entity.type
_entity.pdbx_description
1 polymer ?
#
loop_
_entity_poly.entity_id
_entity_poly.type
_entity_poly.pdbx_seq_one_letter_code
_entity_poly.pdbx_strand_id
1 'polypeptide(L)'
;MLFSEFAYIMYKHCGGTFHMYEYFLLLIDTIMEDAKTPEDLKKVDTNSYNPFARLKPDTLDRLFHGTNPINQKKMRTVKSLINKQKFNDYVNKSRFDAQIGIAKEIKKRIPSFDDDDIGDSCAELFIQIIDDIIDGHETSSPVITATPPVNPKIKEVPATTVYFDDSDGKLHIGNTTISLPKELQPPSDIAPEEDIYVRKLLIAYADAMKSGLLTKENLESLPIKYQRNFKEQRINYYSAERINRFVRESIVNGEEQFIKWKSDTYDYISDTLWDDYDDGYRRLISVLKKVIDSSTTSIVDNFKNLIGPKEKKGVCHLLADDGTINWVIENE
;
A
#
# COMPACT_ATOMS: atom_id res chain seq x y z
N MET A 1 -17.57 -6.56 -0.34
CA MET A 1 -16.30 -6.00 0.17
C MET A 1 -16.03 -6.64 1.52
N LEU A 2 -14.78 -6.97 1.86
CA LEU A 2 -14.47 -7.56 3.18
C LEU A 2 -14.51 -6.49 4.28
N PHE A 3 -14.69 -6.91 5.54
CA PHE A 3 -14.60 -5.97 6.67
C PHE A 3 -13.23 -5.31 6.78
N SER A 4 -12.14 -6.07 6.63
CA SER A 4 -10.77 -5.52 6.73
C SER A 4 -10.51 -4.45 5.67
N GLU A 5 -11.06 -4.64 4.47
CA GLU A 5 -11.00 -3.69 3.37
C GLU A 5 -11.73 -2.39 3.68
N PHE A 6 -12.94 -2.49 4.23
CA PHE A 6 -13.75 -1.36 4.64
C PHE A 6 -13.10 -0.62 5.83
N ALA A 7 -12.70 -1.37 6.87
CA ALA A 7 -12.07 -0.83 8.06
C ALA A 7 -10.77 -0.08 7.75
N TYR A 8 -9.97 -0.58 6.80
CA TYR A 8 -8.76 0.10 6.34
C TYR A 8 -9.05 1.43 5.63
N ILE A 9 -10.05 1.46 4.73
CA ILE A 9 -10.48 2.71 4.08
C ILE A 9 -10.93 3.72 5.15
N MET A 10 -11.77 3.28 6.07
CA MET A 10 -12.27 4.14 7.15
C MET A 10 -11.11 4.63 8.04
N TYR A 11 -10.15 3.77 8.40
CA TYR A 11 -9.00 4.15 9.22
C TYR A 11 -8.10 5.17 8.52
N LYS A 12 -7.84 4.99 7.23
CA LYS A 12 -6.99 5.91 6.46
C LYS A 12 -7.53 7.35 6.47
N HIS A 13 -8.86 7.51 6.45
CA HIS A 13 -9.51 8.81 6.30
C HIS A 13 -10.08 9.37 7.61
N CYS A 14 -10.42 8.51 8.57
CA CYS A 14 -11.03 8.90 9.85
C CYS A 14 -10.22 8.47 11.08
N GLY A 15 -9.14 7.69 10.92
CA GLY A 15 -8.40 7.06 12.02
C GLY A 15 -7.48 8.00 12.80
N GLY A 16 -7.07 9.13 12.22
CA GLY A 16 -6.28 10.14 12.92
C GLY A 16 -4.99 9.55 13.54
N THR A 17 -4.88 9.65 14.87
CA THR A 17 -3.73 9.15 15.65
C THR A 17 -4.01 7.84 16.38
N PHE A 18 -5.20 7.24 16.20
CA PHE A 18 -5.53 5.97 16.86
C PHE A 18 -4.62 4.86 16.34
N HIS A 19 -4.24 3.93 17.22
CA HIS A 19 -3.70 2.66 16.76
C HIS A 19 -4.80 1.81 16.10
N MET A 20 -4.46 0.92 15.17
CA MET A 20 -5.45 0.13 14.43
C MET A 20 -6.37 -0.70 15.33
N TYR A 21 -5.86 -1.29 16.41
CA TYR A 21 -6.69 -1.99 17.40
C TYR A 21 -7.68 -1.06 18.14
N GLU A 22 -7.30 0.18 18.43
CA GLU A 22 -8.17 1.18 19.07
C GLU A 22 -9.24 1.63 18.07
N TYR A 23 -8.83 1.85 16.82
CA TYR A 23 -9.74 2.23 15.76
C TYR A 23 -10.72 1.12 15.40
N PHE A 24 -10.31 -0.15 15.47
CA PHE A 24 -11.24 -1.28 15.31
C PHE A 24 -12.37 -1.19 16.33
N LEU A 25 -12.06 -0.94 17.60
CA LEU A 25 -13.06 -0.81 18.65
C LEU A 25 -13.94 0.41 18.41
N LEU A 26 -13.35 1.56 18.09
CA LEU A 26 -14.07 2.78 17.73
C LEU A 26 -15.04 2.54 16.57
N LEU A 27 -14.60 1.88 15.50
CA LEU A 27 -15.40 1.60 14.33
C LEU A 27 -16.62 0.71 14.66
N ILE A 28 -16.45 -0.26 15.55
CA ILE A 28 -17.57 -1.06 16.05
C ILE A 28 -18.48 -0.21 16.95
N ASP A 29 -17.92 0.67 17.79
CA ASP A 29 -18.72 1.54 18.68
C ASP A 29 -19.50 2.60 17.91
N THR A 30 -19.03 3.06 16.74
CA THR A 30 -19.72 4.08 15.93
C THR A 30 -20.96 3.53 15.24
N ILE A 31 -21.01 2.22 14.95
CA ILE A 31 -22.20 1.56 14.39
C ILE A 31 -23.16 1.02 15.48
N MET A 32 -22.71 0.90 16.73
CA MET A 32 -23.54 0.43 17.84
C MET A 32 -24.28 1.58 18.54
N GLU A 33 -25.52 1.36 18.98
CA GLU A 33 -26.26 2.30 19.81
C GLU A 33 -25.59 2.53 21.17
N ASP A 34 -25.73 3.73 21.73
CA ASP A 34 -25.23 4.02 23.07
C ASP A 34 -26.01 3.25 24.13
N ALA A 35 -25.31 2.80 25.17
CA ALA A 35 -25.92 2.10 26.30
C ALA A 35 -26.93 3.01 27.04
N LYS A 36 -28.19 2.59 27.08
CA LYS A 36 -29.28 3.36 27.72
C LYS A 36 -29.89 2.68 28.94
N THR A 37 -29.93 1.35 28.95
CA THR A 37 -30.53 0.58 30.05
C THR A 37 -29.56 0.41 31.21
N PRO A 38 -30.04 0.27 32.46
CA PRO A 38 -29.17 -0.06 33.60
C PRO A 38 -28.32 -1.32 33.39
N GLU A 39 -28.85 -2.31 32.66
CA GLU A 39 -28.15 -3.53 32.29
C GLU A 39 -27.00 -3.27 31.31
N ASP A 40 -27.21 -2.39 30.33
CA ASP A 40 -26.19 -2.04 29.33
C ASP A 40 -25.10 -1.15 29.93
N LEU A 41 -25.46 -0.23 30.83
CA LEU A 41 -24.49 0.58 31.56
C LEU A 41 -23.55 -0.28 32.41
N LYS A 42 -24.06 -1.34 33.05
CA LYS A 42 -23.21 -2.34 33.74
C LYS A 42 -22.26 -3.08 32.78
N LYS A 43 -22.67 -3.31 31.53
CA LYS A 43 -21.79 -3.90 30.53
C LYS A 43 -20.70 -2.91 30.09
N VAL A 44 -21.01 -1.61 30.02
CA VAL A 44 -20.01 -0.56 29.78
C VAL A 44 -18.98 -0.54 30.90
N ASP A 45 -19.40 -0.53 32.16
CA ASP A 45 -18.51 -0.52 33.34
C ASP A 45 -17.54 -1.72 33.36
N THR A 46 -17.95 -2.83 32.76
CA THR A 46 -17.17 -4.07 32.71
C THR A 46 -16.49 -4.31 31.35
N ASN A 47 -16.45 -3.30 30.46
CA ASN A 47 -15.92 -3.40 29.10
C ASN A 47 -16.47 -4.60 28.30
N SER A 48 -17.76 -4.90 28.46
CA SER A 48 -18.45 -6.01 27.75
C SER A 48 -19.61 -5.57 26.88
N TYR A 49 -19.90 -4.26 26.80
CA TYR A 49 -20.94 -3.75 25.93
C TYR A 49 -20.57 -3.95 24.46
N ASN A 50 -19.39 -3.46 24.05
CA ASN A 50 -18.76 -3.87 22.80
C ASN A 50 -18.21 -5.31 22.96
N PRO A 51 -18.66 -6.28 22.15
CA PRO A 51 -18.29 -7.68 22.32
C PRO A 51 -16.80 -7.96 22.04
N PHE A 52 -16.07 -7.01 21.46
CA PHE A 52 -14.63 -7.11 21.18
C PHE A 52 -13.75 -6.39 22.22
N ALA A 53 -14.30 -5.53 23.08
CA ALA A 53 -13.52 -4.65 23.98
C ALA A 53 -12.59 -5.39 24.98
N ARG A 54 -12.89 -6.65 25.33
CA ARG A 54 -12.03 -7.46 26.22
C ARG A 54 -10.91 -8.22 25.49
N LEU A 55 -10.83 -8.13 24.17
CA LEU A 55 -9.78 -8.80 23.41
C LEU A 55 -8.45 -8.05 23.58
N LYS A 56 -7.34 -8.80 23.47
CA LYS A 56 -6.00 -8.20 23.51
C LYS A 56 -5.73 -7.37 22.24
N PRO A 57 -4.93 -6.30 22.31
CA PRO A 57 -4.57 -5.46 21.17
C PRO A 57 -4.11 -6.26 19.94
N ASP A 58 -3.17 -7.20 20.09
CA ASP A 58 -2.71 -8.08 18.98
C ASP A 58 -3.85 -8.89 18.33
N THR A 59 -4.86 -9.32 19.11
CA THR A 59 -6.03 -10.01 18.55
C THR A 59 -6.90 -9.06 17.75
N LEU A 60 -7.11 -7.84 18.24
CA LEU A 60 -7.88 -6.80 17.57
C LEU A 60 -7.20 -6.34 16.28
N ASP A 61 -5.88 -6.16 16.29
CA ASP A 61 -5.09 -5.87 15.09
C ASP A 61 -5.27 -7.00 14.06
N ARG A 62 -5.18 -8.26 14.47
CA ARG A 62 -5.39 -9.38 13.53
C ARG A 62 -6.79 -9.40 12.91
N LEU A 63 -7.82 -9.02 13.67
CA LEU A 63 -9.19 -8.87 13.17
C LEU A 63 -9.31 -7.69 12.21
N PHE A 64 -8.70 -6.54 12.53
CA PHE A 64 -8.66 -5.36 11.68
C PHE A 64 -8.02 -5.67 10.31
N HIS A 65 -6.88 -6.37 10.32
CA HIS A 65 -6.17 -6.77 9.10
C HIS A 65 -6.85 -7.92 8.34
N GLY A 66 -7.90 -8.53 8.88
CA GLY A 66 -8.57 -9.70 8.29
C GLY A 66 -7.72 -10.98 8.31
N THR A 67 -6.65 -11.01 9.10
CA THR A 67 -5.79 -12.21 9.27
C THR A 67 -6.41 -13.25 10.18
N ASN A 68 -7.35 -12.81 11.04
CA ASN A 68 -8.21 -13.68 11.83
C ASN A 68 -9.67 -13.43 11.41
N PRO A 69 -10.49 -14.48 11.23
CA PRO A 69 -11.90 -14.30 10.94
C PRO A 69 -12.62 -13.67 12.13
N ILE A 70 -13.56 -12.77 11.84
CA ILE A 70 -14.39 -12.17 12.88
C ILE A 70 -15.38 -13.20 13.41
N ASN A 71 -15.49 -13.29 14.73
CA ASN A 71 -16.39 -14.23 15.36
C ASN A 71 -17.86 -13.87 15.10
N GLN A 72 -18.59 -14.74 14.40
CA GLN A 72 -20.00 -14.54 14.05
C GLN A 72 -20.90 -14.27 15.24
N LYS A 73 -20.68 -14.93 16.39
CA LYS A 73 -21.50 -14.73 17.59
C LYS A 73 -21.32 -13.31 18.15
N LYS A 74 -20.08 -12.81 18.19
CA LYS A 74 -19.80 -11.42 18.57
C LYS A 74 -20.42 -10.44 17.57
N MET A 75 -20.35 -10.74 16.28
CA MET A 75 -20.92 -9.88 15.25
C MET A 75 -22.47 -9.86 15.28
N ARG A 76 -23.14 -10.97 15.65
CA ARG A 76 -24.59 -10.98 15.92
C ARG A 76 -24.98 -10.04 17.07
N THR A 77 -24.13 -9.91 18.09
CA THR A 77 -24.33 -8.91 19.16
C THR A 77 -24.22 -7.49 18.64
N VAL A 78 -23.24 -7.21 17.77
CA VAL A 78 -23.14 -5.91 17.07
C VAL A 78 -24.40 -5.66 16.25
N LYS A 79 -24.86 -6.64 15.46
CA LYS A 79 -26.08 -6.53 14.63
C LYS A 79 -27.32 -6.17 15.45
N SER A 80 -27.49 -6.77 16.63
CA SER A 80 -28.63 -6.45 17.50
C SER A 80 -28.61 -5.03 18.08
N LEU A 81 -27.48 -4.34 17.99
CA LEU A 81 -27.26 -3.01 18.55
C LEU A 81 -27.00 -1.97 17.45
N ILE A 82 -27.25 -2.26 16.17
CA ILE A 82 -26.96 -1.33 15.07
C ILE A 82 -27.76 -0.03 15.22
N ASN A 83 -27.06 1.09 15.11
CA ASN A 83 -27.61 2.41 14.92
C ASN A 83 -27.02 3.02 13.64
N LYS A 84 -27.75 2.85 12.52
CA LYS A 84 -27.36 3.36 11.19
C LYS A 84 -27.08 4.87 11.23
N GLN A 85 -27.95 5.65 11.88
CA GLN A 85 -27.83 7.10 11.94
C GLN A 85 -26.56 7.54 12.67
N LYS A 86 -26.20 6.88 13.77
CA LYS A 86 -24.98 7.21 14.53
C LYS A 86 -23.72 7.03 13.67
N PHE A 87 -23.66 5.98 12.86
CA PHE A 87 -22.55 5.77 11.95
C PHE A 87 -22.55 6.78 10.78
N ASN A 88 -23.72 7.05 10.20
CA ASN A 88 -23.88 8.11 9.21
C ASN A 88 -23.33 9.45 9.75
N ASP A 89 -23.77 9.86 10.93
CA ASP A 89 -23.30 11.09 11.60
C ASP A 89 -21.79 11.08 11.85
N TYR A 90 -21.21 9.91 12.18
CA TYR A 90 -19.77 9.76 12.36
C TYR A 90 -19.00 10.05 11.06
N VAL A 91 -19.44 9.47 9.94
CA VAL A 91 -18.81 9.69 8.62
C VAL A 91 -18.99 11.14 8.17
N ASN A 92 -20.19 11.70 8.33
CA ASN A 92 -20.52 13.06 7.89
C ASN A 92 -19.86 14.15 8.76
N LYS A 93 -19.39 13.82 9.98
CA LYS A 93 -18.54 14.70 10.80
C LYS A 93 -17.08 14.75 10.33
N SER A 94 -16.62 13.79 9.54
CA SER A 94 -15.27 13.80 8.98
C SER A 94 -15.07 14.96 8.00
N ARG A 95 -13.81 15.35 7.79
CA ARG A 95 -13.46 16.44 6.85
C ARG A 95 -13.93 16.09 5.43
N PHE A 96 -14.23 17.12 4.63
CA PHE A 96 -14.73 16.95 3.27
C PHE A 96 -13.78 16.17 2.34
N ASP A 97 -12.47 16.39 2.47
CA ASP A 97 -11.42 15.64 1.76
C ASP A 97 -11.38 14.15 2.17
N ALA A 98 -11.58 13.85 3.46
CA ALA A 98 -11.71 12.49 3.96
C ALA A 98 -12.95 11.79 3.39
N GLN A 99 -14.09 12.48 3.32
CA GLN A 99 -15.32 11.96 2.71
C GLN A 99 -15.13 11.62 1.22
N ILE A 100 -14.51 12.52 0.44
CA ILE A 100 -14.15 12.26 -0.96
C ILE A 100 -13.19 11.08 -1.08
N GLY A 101 -12.20 10.99 -0.19
CA GLY A 101 -11.23 9.90 -0.13
C GLY A 101 -11.88 8.54 0.08
N ILE A 102 -12.83 8.46 1.02
CA ILE A 102 -13.63 7.26 1.31
C ILE A 102 -14.44 6.86 0.07
N ALA A 103 -15.22 7.78 -0.49
CA ALA A 103 -16.05 7.53 -1.67
C ALA A 103 -15.22 6.99 -2.84
N LYS A 104 -14.08 7.64 -3.13
CA LYS A 104 -13.16 7.24 -4.20
C LYS A 104 -12.61 5.83 -3.99
N GLU A 105 -12.21 5.48 -2.77
CA GLU A 105 -11.64 4.15 -2.49
C GLU A 105 -12.68 3.04 -2.49
N ILE A 106 -13.89 3.32 -2.02
CA ILE A 106 -15.00 2.36 -2.11
C ILE A 106 -15.40 2.14 -3.57
N LYS A 107 -15.53 3.21 -4.37
CA LYS A 107 -15.87 3.13 -5.81
C LYS A 107 -14.89 2.33 -6.64
N LYS A 108 -13.61 2.27 -6.25
CA LYS A 108 -12.62 1.37 -6.90
C LYS A 108 -12.98 -0.11 -6.78
N ARG A 109 -13.70 -0.50 -5.73
CA ARG A 109 -14.10 -1.88 -5.44
C ARG A 109 -15.57 -2.15 -5.77
N ILE A 110 -16.41 -1.13 -5.57
CA ILE A 110 -17.86 -1.17 -5.81
C ILE A 110 -18.18 0.03 -6.72
N PRO A 111 -18.05 -0.10 -8.05
CA PRO A 111 -18.28 1.01 -8.97
C PRO A 111 -19.69 1.61 -8.91
N SER A 112 -20.67 0.82 -8.46
CA SER A 112 -22.06 1.22 -8.25
C SER A 112 -22.31 1.86 -6.88
N PHE A 113 -21.27 2.11 -6.08
CA PHE A 113 -21.41 2.76 -4.78
C PHE A 113 -21.94 4.18 -4.96
N ASP A 114 -23.04 4.47 -4.27
CA ASP A 114 -23.65 5.80 -4.22
C ASP A 114 -22.82 6.70 -3.30
N ASP A 115 -22.47 7.90 -3.77
CA ASP A 115 -21.73 8.90 -2.99
C ASP A 115 -22.50 10.21 -2.83
N ASP A 116 -23.79 10.24 -3.16
CA ASP A 116 -24.65 11.41 -2.93
C ASP A 116 -24.83 11.68 -1.42
N ASP A 117 -25.01 10.63 -0.61
CA ASP A 117 -24.92 10.66 0.86
C ASP A 117 -23.90 9.62 1.35
N ILE A 118 -22.64 10.04 1.40
CA ILE A 118 -21.52 9.18 1.78
C ILE A 118 -21.71 8.52 3.14
N GLY A 119 -22.31 9.22 4.11
CA GLY A 119 -22.54 8.71 5.46
C GLY A 119 -23.57 7.60 5.45
N ASP A 120 -24.68 7.80 4.74
CA ASP A 120 -25.73 6.79 4.62
C ASP A 120 -25.25 5.56 3.85
N SER A 121 -24.61 5.76 2.69
CA SER A 121 -24.11 4.67 1.85
C SER A 121 -22.99 3.88 2.54
N CYS A 122 -22.12 4.53 3.31
CA CYS A 122 -21.12 3.83 4.12
C CYS A 122 -21.76 3.06 5.29
N ALA A 123 -22.84 3.57 5.90
CA ALA A 123 -23.58 2.86 6.94
C ALA A 123 -24.25 1.60 6.36
N GLU A 124 -24.90 1.70 5.20
CA GLU A 124 -25.51 0.54 4.52
C GLU A 124 -24.47 -0.51 4.14
N LEU A 125 -23.34 -0.08 3.58
CA LEU A 125 -22.24 -0.98 3.24
C LEU A 125 -21.70 -1.69 4.48
N PHE A 126 -21.55 -0.97 5.60
CA PHE A 126 -21.06 -1.57 6.84
C PHE A 126 -22.06 -2.60 7.40
N ILE A 127 -23.36 -2.29 7.36
CA ILE A 127 -24.42 -3.23 7.76
C ILE A 127 -24.41 -4.48 6.87
N GLN A 128 -24.25 -4.32 5.56
CA GLN A 128 -24.15 -5.46 4.64
C GLN A 128 -22.93 -6.33 4.96
N ILE A 129 -21.78 -5.73 5.26
CA ILE A 129 -20.57 -6.46 5.68
C ILE A 129 -20.80 -7.24 6.97
N ILE A 130 -21.49 -6.65 7.94
CA ILE A 130 -21.88 -7.31 9.20
C ILE A 130 -22.75 -8.55 8.90
N ASP A 131 -23.70 -8.42 7.99
CA ASP A 131 -24.59 -9.51 7.57
C ASP A 131 -23.83 -10.63 6.86
N ASP A 132 -22.95 -10.29 5.93
CA ASP A 132 -22.09 -11.24 5.21
C ASP A 132 -21.20 -12.04 6.19
N ILE A 133 -20.63 -11.39 7.22
CA ILE A 133 -19.87 -12.07 8.27
C ILE A 133 -20.74 -13.07 9.03
N ILE A 134 -21.94 -12.65 9.44
CA ILE A 134 -22.86 -13.45 10.26
C ILE A 134 -23.34 -14.69 9.51
N ASP A 135 -23.59 -14.55 8.21
CA ASP A 135 -24.05 -15.63 7.34
C ASP A 135 -22.90 -16.54 6.88
N GLY A 136 -21.64 -16.16 7.17
CA GLY A 136 -20.46 -16.87 6.68
C GLY A 136 -20.26 -16.71 5.18
N HIS A 137 -20.91 -15.70 4.60
CA HIS A 137 -20.83 -15.30 3.21
C HIS A 137 -19.85 -14.14 3.02
N GLU A 138 -18.75 -14.09 3.81
CA GLU A 138 -17.58 -13.27 3.46
C GLU A 138 -17.04 -13.78 2.11
N THR A 139 -17.70 -13.33 1.06
CA THR A 139 -17.45 -13.64 -0.33
C THR A 139 -17.00 -12.34 -0.92
N SER A 140 -15.76 -12.34 -1.42
CA SER A 140 -15.22 -11.20 -2.14
C SER A 140 -16.24 -10.84 -3.23
N SER A 141 -16.70 -9.59 -3.28
CA SER A 141 -17.47 -9.10 -4.43
C SER A 141 -16.70 -9.45 -5.71
N PRO A 142 -17.36 -9.76 -6.83
CA PRO A 142 -16.69 -10.12 -8.08
C PRO A 142 -15.95 -8.91 -8.62
N VAL A 143 -14.72 -8.72 -8.13
CA VAL A 143 -13.67 -8.00 -8.83
C VAL A 143 -13.16 -8.97 -9.88
N ILE A 144 -12.98 -8.46 -11.10
CA ILE A 144 -12.31 -9.15 -12.19
C ILE A 144 -11.10 -9.92 -11.63
N THR A 145 -11.20 -11.24 -11.77
CA THR A 145 -10.47 -12.27 -11.06
C THR A 145 -8.95 -12.14 -11.14
N ALA A 146 -8.29 -12.25 -9.99
CA ALA A 146 -7.28 -13.29 -9.75
C ALA A 146 -6.82 -13.33 -8.27
N THR A 147 -7.15 -14.40 -7.56
CA THR A 147 -6.46 -14.99 -6.38
C THR A 147 -6.76 -16.50 -6.43
N PRO A 148 -5.88 -17.48 -6.07
CA PRO A 148 -5.32 -17.69 -4.70
C PRO A 148 -3.92 -18.43 -4.68
N PRO A 149 -3.28 -18.88 -3.54
CA PRO A 149 -3.73 -19.03 -2.15
C PRO A 149 -2.84 -18.39 -1.06
N VAL A 150 -3.36 -18.39 0.17
CA VAL A 150 -2.62 -18.13 1.43
C VAL A 150 -1.53 -19.18 1.60
N ASN A 151 -0.27 -18.74 1.55
CA ASN A 151 0.85 -19.55 2.03
C ASN A 151 1.15 -19.22 3.51
N PRO A 152 1.54 -20.21 4.30
CA PRO A 152 1.95 -19.98 5.68
C PRO A 152 3.21 -19.09 5.66
N LYS A 153 3.18 -18.02 6.47
CA LYS A 153 4.34 -17.16 6.70
C LYS A 153 5.56 -18.03 7.07
N ILE A 154 6.57 -18.06 6.18
CA ILE A 154 7.77 -18.91 6.30
C ILE A 154 8.66 -18.34 7.40
N LYS A 155 8.84 -19.09 8.48
CA LYS A 155 9.59 -18.66 9.68
C LYS A 155 11.11 -18.73 9.53
N GLU A 156 11.62 -19.54 8.60
CA GLU A 156 13.06 -19.69 8.33
C GLU A 156 13.22 -20.05 6.86
N VAL A 157 14.11 -19.37 6.15
CA VAL A 157 14.43 -19.67 4.75
C VAL A 157 15.67 -20.57 4.75
N PRO A 158 15.56 -21.89 4.53
CA PRO A 158 16.71 -22.75 4.35
C PRO A 158 17.37 -22.39 3.00
N ALA A 159 18.65 -22.72 2.83
CA ALA A 159 19.43 -22.50 1.60
C ALA A 159 18.87 -23.27 0.38
N THR A 160 17.69 -22.89 -0.08
CA THR A 160 16.89 -23.52 -1.12
C THR A 160 16.60 -22.46 -2.17
N THR A 161 16.83 -22.79 -3.44
CA THR A 161 16.78 -21.87 -4.57
C THR A 161 15.42 -21.17 -4.66
N VAL A 162 15.38 -19.86 -4.37
CA VAL A 162 14.23 -19.01 -4.66
C VAL A 162 14.34 -18.53 -6.10
N TYR A 163 13.35 -18.83 -6.94
CA TYR A 163 13.35 -18.41 -8.33
C TYR A 163 11.93 -18.12 -8.84
N PHE A 164 11.83 -17.16 -9.75
CA PHE A 164 10.62 -16.87 -10.50
C PHE A 164 10.59 -17.71 -11.78
N ASP A 165 9.43 -18.30 -12.06
CA ASP A 165 9.16 -19.04 -13.28
C ASP A 165 8.22 -18.20 -14.17
N ASP A 166 8.78 -17.70 -15.28
CA ASP A 166 8.05 -16.89 -16.26
C ASP A 166 6.87 -17.65 -16.89
N SER A 167 6.91 -18.98 -16.90
CA SER A 167 5.88 -19.82 -17.55
C SER A 167 4.59 -19.95 -16.74
N ASP A 168 4.68 -19.92 -15.41
CA ASP A 168 3.52 -19.99 -14.51
C ASP A 168 3.22 -18.68 -13.77
N GLY A 169 4.13 -17.69 -13.86
CA GLY A 169 3.99 -16.38 -13.24
C GLY A 169 4.11 -16.41 -11.72
N LYS A 170 4.80 -17.40 -11.15
CA LYS A 170 4.92 -17.60 -9.70
C LYS A 170 6.38 -17.63 -9.23
N LEU A 171 6.59 -17.18 -8.00
CA LEU A 171 7.84 -17.37 -7.27
C LEU A 171 7.81 -18.73 -6.56
N HIS A 172 8.81 -19.56 -6.82
CA HIS A 172 9.00 -20.87 -6.21
C HIS A 172 9.99 -20.75 -5.05
N ILE A 173 9.56 -21.16 -3.86
CA ILE A 173 10.36 -21.21 -2.62
C ILE A 173 10.25 -22.64 -2.07
N GLY A 174 11.23 -23.49 -2.39
CA GLY A 174 11.15 -24.92 -2.05
C GLY A 174 9.94 -25.59 -2.71
N ASN A 175 8.98 -26.07 -1.91
CA ASN A 175 7.73 -26.67 -2.40
C ASN A 175 6.55 -25.69 -2.43
N THR A 176 6.79 -24.41 -2.16
CA THR A 176 5.76 -23.37 -2.04
C THR A 176 5.78 -22.46 -3.27
N THR A 177 4.61 -22.13 -3.82
CA THR A 177 4.47 -21.21 -4.95
C THR A 177 3.66 -19.98 -4.56
N ILE A 178 4.16 -18.79 -4.90
CA ILE A 178 3.53 -17.50 -4.59
C ILE A 178 3.27 -16.76 -5.90
N SER A 179 2.03 -16.34 -6.13
CA SER A 179 1.69 -15.50 -7.26
C SER A 179 2.21 -14.08 -7.06
N LEU A 180 2.84 -13.52 -8.08
CA LEU A 180 3.25 -12.13 -8.05
C LEU A 180 2.10 -11.20 -8.43
N PRO A 181 2.09 -9.95 -7.93
CA PRO A 181 1.21 -8.92 -8.45
C PRO A 181 1.39 -8.78 -9.97
N LYS A 182 0.31 -8.49 -10.70
CA LYS A 182 0.41 -8.17 -12.13
C LYS A 182 1.40 -7.02 -12.33
N GLU A 183 2.12 -7.03 -13.45
CA GLU A 183 3.01 -5.93 -13.81
C GLU A 183 2.26 -4.60 -13.67
N LEU A 184 2.82 -3.70 -12.87
CA LEU A 184 2.32 -2.35 -12.74
C LEU A 184 2.81 -1.58 -13.96
N GLN A 185 1.92 -1.34 -14.92
CA GLN A 185 2.22 -0.44 -16.01
C GLN A 185 2.03 1.00 -15.52
N PRO A 186 2.93 1.93 -15.87
CA PRO A 186 2.73 3.33 -15.54
C PRO A 186 1.38 3.83 -16.08
N PRO A 187 0.60 4.58 -15.28
CA PRO A 187 -0.65 5.18 -15.76
C PRO A 187 -0.40 6.15 -16.92
N SER A 188 -1.43 6.46 -17.69
CA SER A 188 -1.32 7.44 -18.79
C SER A 188 -0.80 8.79 -18.29
N ASP A 189 -1.39 9.26 -17.20
CA ASP A 189 -0.99 10.50 -16.53
C ASP A 189 -0.01 10.22 -15.39
N ILE A 190 0.73 11.26 -14.99
CA ILE A 190 1.62 11.19 -13.84
C ILE A 190 0.76 11.13 -12.57
N ALA A 191 0.88 10.03 -11.83
CA ALA A 191 0.14 9.84 -10.58
C ALA A 191 0.79 10.63 -9.42
N PRO A 192 0.02 11.03 -8.38
CA PRO A 192 0.58 11.75 -7.23
C PRO A 192 1.73 11.02 -6.54
N GLU A 193 1.71 9.69 -6.54
CA GLU A 193 2.73 8.85 -5.88
C GLU A 193 4.10 8.92 -6.58
N GLU A 194 4.14 9.23 -7.89
CA GLU A 194 5.40 9.38 -8.65
C GLU A 194 5.87 10.83 -8.80
N ASP A 195 5.15 11.81 -8.24
CA ASP A 195 5.40 13.24 -8.45
C ASP A 195 6.81 13.67 -7.99
N ILE A 196 7.32 13.11 -6.88
CA ILE A 196 8.59 13.52 -6.28
C ILE A 196 9.77 13.13 -7.19
N TYR A 197 9.96 11.84 -7.50
CA TYR A 197 11.06 11.44 -8.39
C TYR A 197 10.89 12.01 -9.80
N VAL A 198 9.65 12.18 -10.30
CA VAL A 198 9.39 12.81 -11.61
C VAL A 198 9.91 14.24 -11.63
N ARG A 199 9.66 15.04 -10.58
CA ARG A 199 10.24 16.38 -10.45
C ARG A 199 11.76 16.33 -10.45
N LYS A 200 12.37 15.43 -9.68
CA LYS A 200 13.84 15.27 -9.64
C LYS A 200 14.41 14.89 -11.00
N LEU A 201 13.70 14.07 -11.76
CA LEU A 201 14.07 13.68 -13.12
C LEU A 201 13.99 14.85 -14.10
N LEU A 202 12.93 15.67 -14.03
CA LEU A 202 12.80 16.90 -14.81
C LEU A 202 13.87 17.93 -14.47
N ILE A 203 14.24 18.07 -13.19
CA ILE A 203 15.35 18.93 -12.74
C ILE A 203 16.68 18.46 -13.36
N ALA A 204 16.95 17.15 -13.37
CA ALA A 204 18.13 16.59 -14.02
C ALA A 204 18.18 16.89 -15.53
N TYR A 205 17.04 16.81 -16.22
CA TYR A 205 16.96 17.16 -17.64
C TYR A 205 17.18 18.65 -17.89
N ALA A 206 16.61 19.51 -17.04
CA ALA A 206 16.77 20.96 -17.13
C ALA A 206 18.24 21.35 -16.98
N ASP A 207 18.93 20.77 -15.99
CA ASP A 207 20.35 21.01 -15.76
C ASP A 207 21.22 20.57 -16.94
N ALA A 208 20.93 19.39 -17.52
CA ALA A 208 21.67 18.90 -18.69
C ALA A 208 21.44 19.71 -19.97
N MET A 209 20.27 20.35 -20.10
CA MET A 209 19.96 21.26 -21.20
C MET A 209 20.39 22.70 -20.92
N LYS A 210 20.81 23.00 -19.69
CA LYS A 210 21.02 24.38 -19.18
C LYS A 210 19.79 25.25 -19.47
N SER A 211 18.60 24.70 -19.26
CA SER A 211 17.32 25.36 -19.45
C SER A 211 16.72 25.84 -18.13
N GLY A 212 15.66 26.64 -18.20
CA GLY A 212 14.82 26.95 -17.04
C GLY A 212 14.06 25.72 -16.52
N LEU A 213 13.27 25.95 -15.47
CA LEU A 213 12.44 24.94 -14.81
C LEU A 213 11.57 24.17 -15.81
N LEU A 214 11.64 22.85 -15.76
CA LEU A 214 10.78 21.96 -16.53
C LEU A 214 9.64 21.44 -15.67
N THR A 215 8.48 21.33 -16.31
CA THR A 215 7.24 20.83 -15.73
C THR A 215 6.71 19.67 -16.59
N LYS A 216 5.68 18.97 -16.09
CA LYS A 216 5.07 17.84 -16.81
C LYS A 216 4.51 18.27 -18.18
N GLU A 217 4.07 19.52 -18.30
CA GLU A 217 3.56 20.13 -19.52
C GLU A 217 4.63 20.20 -20.63
N ASN A 218 5.92 20.16 -20.26
CA ASN A 218 7.02 20.24 -21.22
C ASN A 218 7.42 18.88 -21.79
N LEU A 219 6.93 17.75 -21.25
CA LEU A 219 7.42 16.40 -21.58
C LEU A 219 7.42 16.09 -23.08
N GLU A 220 6.32 16.40 -23.78
CA GLU A 220 6.17 16.15 -25.22
C GLU A 220 7.09 17.04 -26.08
N SER A 221 7.55 18.16 -25.54
CA SER A 221 8.47 19.10 -26.21
C SER A 221 9.94 18.82 -25.94
N LEU A 222 10.26 17.87 -25.04
CA LEU A 222 11.65 17.55 -24.72
C LEU A 222 12.36 16.87 -25.90
N PRO A 223 13.69 17.01 -26.03
CA PRO A 223 14.47 16.17 -26.92
C PRO A 223 14.17 14.67 -26.73
N ILE A 224 14.11 13.93 -27.85
CA ILE A 224 13.71 12.50 -27.90
C ILE A 224 14.45 11.65 -26.87
N LYS A 225 15.73 11.92 -26.60
CA LYS A 225 16.53 11.20 -25.61
C LYS A 225 15.93 11.25 -24.20
N TYR A 226 15.38 12.39 -23.79
CA TYR A 226 14.78 12.59 -22.47
C TYR A 226 13.35 12.04 -22.43
N GLN A 227 12.57 12.17 -23.51
CA GLN A 227 11.26 11.51 -23.61
C GLN A 227 11.37 9.99 -23.46
N ARG A 228 12.34 9.39 -24.17
CA ARG A 228 12.61 7.95 -24.07
C ARG A 228 13.04 7.57 -22.66
N ASN A 229 14.00 8.31 -22.09
CA ASN A 229 14.49 8.05 -20.73
C ASN A 229 13.37 8.18 -19.69
N PHE A 230 12.48 9.18 -19.83
CA PHE A 230 11.35 9.39 -18.94
C PHE A 230 10.39 8.19 -18.94
N LYS A 231 9.99 7.72 -20.12
CA LYS A 231 9.14 6.52 -20.26
C LYS A 231 9.80 5.28 -19.64
N GLU A 232 11.10 5.10 -19.87
CA GLU A 232 11.88 4.02 -19.24
C GLU A 232 11.93 4.14 -17.71
N GLN A 233 12.10 5.35 -17.16
CA GLN A 233 12.17 5.56 -15.71
C GLN A 233 10.85 5.29 -15.01
N ARG A 234 9.72 5.67 -15.62
CA ARG A 234 8.40 5.31 -15.08
C ARG A 234 8.21 3.80 -15.00
N ILE A 235 8.63 3.07 -16.04
CA ILE A 235 8.58 1.59 -16.02
C ILE A 235 9.45 1.05 -14.88
N ASN A 236 10.67 1.56 -14.69
CA ASN A 236 11.56 1.12 -13.62
C ASN A 236 10.95 1.38 -12.23
N TYR A 237 10.36 2.56 -12.01
CA TYR A 237 9.69 2.92 -10.75
C TYR A 237 8.60 1.91 -10.38
N TYR A 238 7.65 1.66 -11.30
CA TYR A 238 6.56 0.73 -11.05
C TYR A 238 7.02 -0.73 -10.93
N SER A 239 8.11 -1.09 -11.61
CA SER A 239 8.81 -2.37 -11.40
C SER A 239 9.27 -2.53 -9.95
N ALA A 240 9.91 -1.50 -9.36
CA ALA A 240 10.33 -1.55 -7.96
C ALA A 240 9.16 -1.52 -6.97
N GLU A 241 8.12 -0.71 -7.21
CA GLU A 241 6.90 -0.69 -6.38
C GLU A 241 6.19 -2.05 -6.38
N ARG A 242 6.21 -2.77 -7.51
CA ARG A 242 5.71 -4.16 -7.56
C ARG A 242 6.48 -5.08 -6.63
N ILE A 243 7.81 -4.95 -6.57
CA ILE A 243 8.64 -5.72 -5.63
C ILE A 243 8.33 -5.31 -4.19
N ASN A 244 8.23 -4.02 -3.90
CA ASN A 244 7.84 -3.51 -2.58
C ASN A 244 6.56 -4.17 -2.09
N ARG A 245 5.50 -4.09 -2.90
CA ARG A 245 4.22 -4.71 -2.61
C ARG A 245 4.33 -6.22 -2.40
N PHE A 246 5.00 -6.91 -3.33
CA PHE A 246 5.20 -8.36 -3.25
C PHE A 246 5.89 -8.77 -1.95
N VAL A 247 7.01 -8.12 -1.61
CA VAL A 247 7.81 -8.43 -0.43
C VAL A 247 6.99 -8.20 0.83
N ARG A 248 6.31 -7.05 0.97
CA ARG A 248 5.48 -6.73 2.13
C ARG A 248 4.32 -7.69 2.34
N GLU A 249 3.70 -8.13 1.25
CA GLU A 249 2.55 -9.04 1.30
C GLU A 249 2.96 -10.52 1.51
N SER A 250 4.11 -10.94 0.96
CA SER A 250 4.47 -12.36 0.81
C SER A 250 5.59 -12.85 1.71
N ILE A 251 6.41 -11.95 2.27
CA ILE A 251 7.64 -12.29 2.99
C ILE A 251 7.51 -11.91 4.47
N VAL A 252 8.00 -12.77 5.36
CA VAL A 252 8.07 -12.47 6.81
C VAL A 252 9.07 -11.34 7.03
N ASN A 253 8.67 -10.35 7.83
CA ASN A 253 9.41 -9.10 8.00
C ASN A 253 9.71 -8.42 6.65
N GLY A 254 8.77 -8.53 5.70
CA GLY A 254 8.95 -8.06 4.34
C GLY A 254 9.21 -6.56 4.26
N GLU A 255 8.58 -5.78 5.13
CA GLU A 255 8.84 -4.34 5.22
C GLU A 255 10.29 -4.05 5.60
N GLU A 256 10.80 -4.72 6.64
CA GLU A 256 12.20 -4.60 7.07
C GLU A 256 13.17 -5.09 5.98
N GLN A 257 12.84 -6.18 5.28
CA GLN A 257 13.65 -6.69 4.17
C GLN A 257 13.68 -5.71 2.99
N PHE A 258 12.57 -5.03 2.70
CA PHE A 258 12.52 -4.04 1.63
C PHE A 258 13.30 -2.77 2.01
N ILE A 259 13.16 -2.28 3.25
CA ILE A 259 13.97 -1.18 3.79
C ILE A 259 15.45 -1.53 3.69
N LYS A 260 15.83 -2.75 4.08
CA LYS A 260 17.21 -3.25 3.97
C LYS A 260 17.69 -3.29 2.52
N TRP A 261 16.84 -3.72 1.58
CA TRP A 261 17.19 -3.74 0.16
C TRP A 261 17.47 -2.33 -0.38
N LYS A 262 16.66 -1.33 -0.01
CA LYS A 262 16.90 0.07 -0.38
C LYS A 262 18.19 0.62 0.24
N SER A 263 18.40 0.38 1.54
CA SER A 263 19.58 0.86 2.28
C SER A 263 20.88 0.30 1.69
N ASP A 264 20.98 -1.02 1.54
CA ASP A 264 22.16 -1.67 0.98
C ASP A 264 22.40 -1.24 -0.49
N THR A 265 21.32 -0.98 -1.25
CA THR A 265 21.42 -0.43 -2.60
C THR A 265 22.01 0.98 -2.59
N TYR A 266 21.58 1.85 -1.68
CA TYR A 266 22.16 3.19 -1.50
C TYR A 266 23.65 3.10 -1.18
N ASP A 267 24.03 2.28 -0.20
CA ASP A 267 25.43 2.09 0.19
C ASP A 267 26.29 1.66 -1.01
N TYR A 268 25.76 0.77 -1.86
CA TYR A 268 26.45 0.32 -3.08
C TYR A 268 26.65 1.44 -4.11
N ILE A 269 25.66 2.31 -4.30
CA ILE A 269 25.73 3.38 -5.32
C ILE A 269 26.34 4.67 -4.79
N SER A 270 26.56 4.81 -3.48
CA SER A 270 26.93 6.08 -2.82
C SER A 270 28.14 6.74 -3.48
N ASP A 271 29.24 6.02 -3.67
CA ASP A 271 30.45 6.57 -4.31
C ASP A 271 30.19 7.06 -5.74
N THR A 272 29.35 6.34 -6.49
CA THR A 272 28.96 6.75 -7.86
C THR A 272 27.98 7.92 -7.84
N LEU A 273 27.11 8.01 -6.83
CA LEU A 273 26.15 9.10 -6.67
C LEU A 273 26.87 10.43 -6.41
N TRP A 274 27.91 10.38 -5.56
CA TRP A 274 28.68 11.54 -5.12
C TRP A 274 29.91 11.86 -5.98
N ASP A 275 30.11 11.13 -7.08
CA ASP A 275 31.15 11.43 -8.06
C ASP A 275 30.89 12.75 -8.81
N ASP A 276 31.92 13.22 -9.52
CA ASP A 276 31.87 14.45 -10.29
C ASP A 276 31.15 14.27 -11.63
N TYR A 277 30.16 15.13 -11.89
CA TYR A 277 29.40 15.12 -13.14
C TYR A 277 29.12 16.54 -13.65
N ASP A 278 29.23 16.73 -14.97
CA ASP A 278 28.91 17.99 -15.64
C ASP A 278 27.44 18.44 -15.45
N ASP A 279 26.54 17.48 -15.25
CA ASP A 279 25.11 17.71 -15.11
C ASP A 279 24.41 16.54 -14.38
N GLY A 280 23.24 16.83 -13.81
CA GLY A 280 22.46 15.86 -13.04
C GLY A 280 21.89 14.71 -13.87
N TYR A 281 21.71 14.87 -15.18
CA TYR A 281 21.32 13.77 -16.04
C TYR A 281 22.45 12.76 -16.22
N ARG A 282 23.71 13.19 -16.31
CA ARG A 282 24.87 12.29 -16.30
C ARG A 282 24.99 11.54 -14.98
N ARG A 283 24.80 12.23 -13.84
CA ARG A 283 24.75 11.57 -12.52
C ARG A 283 23.68 10.47 -12.49
N LEU A 284 22.45 10.81 -12.87
CA LEU A 284 21.33 9.87 -12.99
C LEU A 284 21.72 8.65 -13.84
N ILE A 285 22.22 8.85 -15.06
CA ILE A 285 22.53 7.74 -15.98
C ILE A 285 23.67 6.87 -15.43
N SER A 286 24.69 7.47 -14.81
CA SER A 286 25.82 6.72 -14.23
C SER A 286 25.37 5.87 -13.04
N VAL A 287 24.57 6.43 -12.13
CA VAL A 287 23.99 5.70 -11.01
C VAL A 287 23.09 4.56 -11.49
N LEU A 288 22.18 4.82 -12.44
CA LEU A 288 21.27 3.80 -12.98
C LEU A 288 22.00 2.69 -13.76
N LYS A 289 23.19 2.96 -14.30
CA LYS A 289 24.04 1.91 -14.88
C LYS A 289 24.70 1.08 -13.78
N LYS A 290 25.28 1.75 -12.78
CA LYS A 290 25.99 1.11 -11.67
C LYS A 290 25.09 0.23 -10.81
N VAL A 291 23.87 0.68 -10.52
CA VAL A 291 22.95 -0.04 -9.62
C VAL A 291 22.57 -1.44 -10.12
N ILE A 292 22.68 -1.72 -11.42
CA ILE A 292 22.37 -3.05 -11.97
C ILE A 292 23.30 -4.12 -11.38
N ASP A 293 24.54 -3.73 -11.08
CA ASP A 293 25.59 -4.58 -10.52
C ASP A 293 25.55 -4.67 -8.99
N SER A 294 24.57 -4.01 -8.34
CA SER A 294 24.45 -4.05 -6.89
C SER A 294 24.12 -5.45 -6.40
N SER A 295 24.60 -5.78 -5.21
CA SER A 295 24.18 -6.96 -4.47
C SER A 295 23.91 -6.53 -3.04
N THR A 296 22.85 -7.06 -2.44
CA THR A 296 22.43 -6.66 -1.10
C THR A 296 22.39 -7.84 -0.16
N THR A 297 22.37 -7.55 1.14
CA THR A 297 22.18 -8.57 2.17
C THR A 297 20.70 -8.81 2.50
N SER A 298 19.78 -8.19 1.75
CA SER A 298 18.34 -8.45 1.85
C SER A 298 17.96 -9.74 1.13
N ILE A 299 16.97 -10.46 1.65
CA ILE A 299 16.43 -11.65 0.98
C ILE A 299 15.84 -11.33 -0.41
N VAL A 300 15.45 -10.07 -0.65
CA VAL A 300 14.90 -9.63 -1.94
C VAL A 300 15.86 -9.95 -3.09
N ASP A 301 17.17 -9.79 -2.87
CA ASP A 301 18.20 -10.04 -3.88
C ASP A 301 18.33 -11.53 -4.25
N ASN A 302 17.82 -12.42 -3.40
CA ASN A 302 17.79 -13.86 -3.66
C ASN A 302 16.65 -14.29 -4.60
N PHE A 303 15.72 -13.39 -4.97
CA PHE A 303 14.60 -13.72 -5.86
C PHE A 303 15.05 -13.76 -7.31
N LYS A 304 15.73 -14.85 -7.68
CA LYS A 304 16.25 -15.07 -9.04
C LYS A 304 15.13 -14.97 -10.06
N ASN A 305 15.44 -14.40 -11.23
CA ASN A 305 14.50 -14.12 -12.33
C ASN A 305 13.38 -13.10 -12.00
N LEU A 306 13.27 -12.61 -10.76
CA LEU A 306 12.32 -11.57 -10.37
C LEU A 306 13.00 -10.20 -10.25
N ILE A 307 14.18 -10.14 -9.62
CA ILE A 307 14.94 -8.91 -9.50
C ILE A 307 15.86 -8.77 -10.71
N GLY A 308 15.50 -7.86 -11.61
CA GLY A 308 16.27 -7.53 -12.79
C GLY A 308 16.75 -6.07 -12.81
N PRO A 309 17.29 -5.63 -13.96
CA PRO A 309 17.76 -4.26 -14.13
C PRO A 309 16.67 -3.20 -13.91
N LYS A 310 15.41 -3.49 -14.22
CA LYS A 310 14.30 -2.53 -14.07
C LYS A 310 14.01 -2.28 -12.59
N GLU A 311 13.90 -3.34 -11.81
CA GLU A 311 13.62 -3.30 -10.38
C GLU A 311 14.75 -2.59 -9.63
N LYS A 312 16.01 -2.93 -9.92
CA LYS A 312 17.18 -2.26 -9.31
C LYS A 312 17.25 -0.76 -9.65
N LYS A 313 16.97 -0.39 -10.91
CA LYS A 313 16.87 1.02 -11.31
C LYS A 313 15.72 1.75 -10.62
N GLY A 314 14.58 1.07 -10.46
CA GLY A 314 13.41 1.61 -9.78
C GLY A 314 13.66 1.95 -8.33
N VAL A 315 14.49 1.17 -7.62
CA VAL A 315 14.89 1.46 -6.24
C VAL A 315 15.55 2.83 -6.11
N CYS A 316 16.33 3.26 -7.10
CA CYS A 316 16.88 4.62 -7.08
C CYS A 316 15.77 5.68 -7.06
N HIS A 317 14.68 5.48 -7.79
CA HIS A 317 13.54 6.42 -7.78
C HIS A 317 12.80 6.40 -6.45
N LEU A 318 12.68 5.23 -5.79
CA LEU A 318 12.14 5.15 -4.43
C LEU A 318 13.04 5.87 -3.41
N LEU A 319 14.35 5.73 -3.52
CA LEU A 319 15.31 6.50 -2.72
C LEU A 319 15.21 8.01 -3.01
N ALA A 320 14.82 8.40 -4.23
CA ALA A 320 14.62 9.78 -4.59
C ALA A 320 13.33 10.34 -3.96
N ASP A 321 12.25 9.54 -3.95
CA ASP A 321 11.00 9.86 -3.24
C ASP A 321 11.20 10.01 -1.74
N ASP A 322 12.03 9.16 -1.12
CA ASP A 322 12.40 9.25 0.29
C ASP A 322 13.24 10.49 0.63
N GLY A 323 13.76 11.20 -0.39
CA GLY A 323 14.68 12.32 -0.21
C GLY A 323 16.15 11.93 -0.05
N THR A 324 16.47 10.63 0.00
CA THR A 324 17.82 10.08 0.20
C THR A 324 18.77 10.40 -0.94
N ILE A 325 18.27 10.45 -2.18
CA ILE A 325 19.10 10.82 -3.35
C ILE A 325 18.54 12.01 -4.11
N ASN A 326 19.45 12.80 -4.68
CA ASN A 326 19.14 13.91 -5.59
C ASN A 326 20.06 13.83 -6.80
N TRP A 327 19.52 14.11 -7.98
CA TRP A 327 20.28 14.08 -9.24
C TRP A 327 21.03 15.37 -9.48
N VAL A 328 20.54 16.49 -8.97
CA VAL A 328 21.23 17.78 -8.96
C VAL A 328 21.51 18.11 -7.51
N ILE A 329 22.77 18.40 -7.21
CA ILE A 329 23.21 18.85 -5.89
C ILE A 329 23.25 20.37 -6.00
N GLU A 330 22.47 21.05 -5.17
CA GLU A 330 22.67 22.49 -4.97
C GLU A 330 23.99 22.63 -4.23
N ASN A 331 25.00 23.21 -4.89
CA ASN A 331 26.22 23.60 -4.19
C ASN A 331 25.83 24.60 -3.09
N GLU A 332 26.32 24.39 -1.87
CA GLU A 332 26.27 25.40 -0.81
C GLU A 332 26.79 26.76 -1.27
#